data_AF-A0A4R2RQG8-F1
#
_entry.id   AF-A0A4R2RQG8-F1
#
_cell.length_a   1.000
_cell.length_b   1.000
_cell.length_c   1.000
_cell.angle_alpha   90.00
_cell.angle_beta   90.00
_cell.angle_gamma   90.00
#
_symmetry.space_group_name_H-M   'P 1'
#
loop_
_entity.id
_entity.type
_entity.pdbx_description
1 polymer ?
#
loop_
_entity_poly.entity_id
_entity_poly.type
_entity_poly.pdbx_seq_one_letter_code
_entity_poly.pdbx_strand_id
1 'polypeptide(L)'
;MAFVWGVDSASSVDQQLLQCVITNFGRPMVWGRYLSTVPRIASGLTAGEITFLQRQNIKILPIYNDFRNAVGYENGKNVALRAITQAVRLRIPKETFIFANIEHYFQINEAWIRGWADTIRRSDYQSGMYHDPIRGPFSKAFCQAVKKDAKIGNETVLWSAQPEVKTTGPKNAPTFSPNSPKCQKNIWAWQYGRDAKTCPIDSNLIDRRLYNQLF
;
A
#
# COMPACT_ATOMS: atom_id res chain seq x y z
N MET A 1 1.96 -18.37 10.05
CA MET A 1 2.48 -16.99 9.93
C MET A 1 1.55 -16.08 10.72
N ALA A 2 2.09 -15.15 11.50
CA ALA A 2 1.28 -14.19 12.24
C ALA A 2 1.01 -12.96 11.35
N PHE A 3 -0.26 -12.61 11.17
CA PHE A 3 -0.69 -11.39 10.50
C PHE A 3 -1.13 -10.37 11.54
N VAL A 4 -0.94 -9.09 11.24
CA VAL A 4 -1.45 -7.99 12.04
C VAL A 4 -2.61 -7.33 11.30
N TRP A 5 -3.61 -6.90 12.06
CA TRP A 5 -4.74 -6.19 11.52
C TRP A 5 -4.44 -4.69 11.47
N GLY A 6 -4.85 -4.06 10.39
CA GLY A 6 -4.71 -2.62 10.17
C GLY A 6 -5.84 -2.08 9.33
N VAL A 7 -5.81 -0.77 9.11
CA VAL A 7 -6.77 -0.07 8.27
C VAL A 7 -6.03 0.83 7.27
N ASP A 8 -6.74 1.36 6.28
CA ASP A 8 -6.27 2.49 5.49
C ASP A 8 -7.41 3.49 5.26
N SER A 9 -7.07 4.74 4.95
CA SER A 9 -8.08 5.78 4.72
C SER A 9 -7.60 6.86 3.75
N ALA A 10 -8.52 7.37 2.93
CA ALA A 10 -8.31 8.55 2.10
C ALA A 10 -8.15 9.83 2.93
N SER A 11 -8.96 9.98 3.98
CA SER A 11 -8.93 11.11 4.91
C SER A 11 -7.76 11.02 5.89
N SER A 12 -7.31 12.19 6.37
CA SER A 12 -6.32 12.29 7.45
C SER A 12 -6.83 11.64 8.74
N VAL A 13 -5.92 11.06 9.51
CA VAL A 13 -6.22 10.47 10.81
C VAL A 13 -6.09 11.52 11.90
N ASP A 14 -7.22 11.82 12.51
CA ASP A 14 -7.31 12.59 13.74
C ASP A 14 -7.81 11.72 14.90
N GLN A 15 -7.98 12.33 16.06
CA GLN A 15 -8.49 11.65 17.26
C GLN A 15 -9.90 11.09 17.04
N GLN A 16 -10.74 11.78 16.28
CA GLN A 16 -12.13 11.38 16.04
C GLN A 16 -12.19 10.11 15.20
N LEU A 17 -11.47 10.07 14.08
CA LEU A 17 -11.41 8.91 13.20
C LEU A 17 -10.77 7.71 13.92
N LEU A 18 -9.64 7.93 14.62
CA LEU A 18 -9.00 6.86 15.40
C LEU A 18 -9.96 6.28 16.45
N GLN A 19 -10.67 7.13 17.19
CA GLN A 19 -11.61 6.67 18.20
C GLN A 19 -12.81 5.93 17.58
N CYS A 20 -13.31 6.38 16.42
CA CYS A 20 -14.34 5.67 15.67
C CYS A 20 -13.89 4.23 15.37
N VAL A 21 -12.66 4.05 14.86
CA VAL A 21 -12.11 2.74 14.51
C VAL A 21 -11.95 1.86 15.76
N ILE A 22 -11.37 2.40 16.84
CA ILE A 22 -11.17 1.67 18.10
C ILE A 22 -12.50 1.16 18.67
N THR A 23 -13.52 2.01 18.71
CA THR A 23 -14.82 1.68 19.31
C THR A 23 -15.59 0.67 18.47
N ASN A 24 -15.57 0.79 17.13
CA ASN A 24 -16.43 -0.01 16.26
C ASN A 24 -15.77 -1.28 15.69
N PHE A 25 -14.45 -1.29 15.57
CA PHE A 25 -13.71 -2.39 14.95
C PHE A 25 -12.66 -2.94 15.92
N GLY A 26 -11.87 -2.07 16.52
CA GLY A 26 -10.74 -2.42 17.38
C GLY A 26 -9.51 -1.58 17.05
N ARG A 27 -8.47 -1.69 17.88
CA ARG A 27 -7.25 -0.88 17.70
C ARG A 27 -6.43 -1.39 16.50
N PRO A 28 -6.16 -0.56 15.48
CA PRO A 28 -5.32 -0.95 14.36
C PRO A 28 -3.84 -0.95 14.78
N MET A 29 -3.06 -1.87 14.22
CA MET A 29 -1.60 -1.85 14.36
C MET A 29 -0.90 -1.12 13.21
N VAL A 30 -1.59 -0.98 12.08
CA VAL A 30 -1.11 -0.33 10.87
C VAL A 30 -2.19 0.61 10.33
N TRP A 31 -1.78 1.76 9.81
CA TRP A 31 -2.64 2.67 9.07
C TRP A 31 -2.04 3.03 7.70
N GLY A 32 -2.71 2.65 6.61
CA GLY A 32 -2.36 3.04 5.25
C GLY A 32 -2.74 4.48 4.95
N ARG A 33 -1.75 5.29 4.53
CA ARG A 33 -1.92 6.74 4.33
C ARG A 33 -1.13 7.24 3.13
N TYR A 34 -1.69 8.26 2.48
CA TYR A 34 -1.19 8.79 1.22
C TYR A 34 -0.04 9.78 1.43
N LEU A 35 1.04 9.65 0.65
CA LEU A 35 2.22 10.52 0.72
C LEU A 35 1.95 11.96 0.23
N SER A 36 0.91 12.15 -0.57
CA SER A 36 0.58 13.43 -1.19
C SER A 36 -0.93 13.64 -1.27
N THR A 37 -1.37 14.90 -1.24
CA THR A 37 -2.76 15.25 -1.45
C THR A 37 -3.10 15.13 -2.93
N VAL A 38 -4.16 14.39 -3.24
CA VAL A 38 -4.78 14.33 -4.56
C VAL A 38 -6.20 14.88 -4.41
N PRO A 39 -6.50 16.08 -4.96
CA PRO A 39 -7.77 16.76 -4.73
C PRO A 39 -8.98 15.86 -4.96
N ARG A 40 -9.92 15.88 -4.01
CA ARG A 40 -11.16 15.07 -3.98
C ARG A 40 -10.97 13.55 -3.92
N ILE A 41 -9.75 13.07 -3.74
CA ILE A 41 -9.43 11.63 -3.72
C ILE A 41 -8.75 11.24 -2.41
N ALA A 42 -7.69 11.94 -2.01
CA ALA A 42 -6.97 11.61 -0.78
C ALA A 42 -6.29 12.83 -0.18
N SER A 43 -6.29 12.89 1.15
CA SER A 43 -5.49 13.84 1.94
C SER A 43 -4.10 13.28 2.16
N GLY A 44 -3.07 14.07 1.86
CA GLY A 44 -1.68 13.69 2.08
C GLY A 44 -1.29 13.69 3.56
N LEU A 45 -0.34 12.82 3.90
CA LEU A 45 0.29 12.75 5.21
C LEU A 45 0.95 14.08 5.57
N THR A 46 0.92 14.39 6.86
CA THR A 46 1.65 15.53 7.44
C THR A 46 2.55 15.05 8.57
N ALA A 47 3.57 15.84 8.92
CA ALA A 47 4.44 15.53 10.06
C ALA A 47 3.65 15.44 11.40
N GLY A 48 2.59 16.23 11.54
CA GLY A 48 1.70 16.18 12.71
C GLY A 48 0.92 14.86 12.78
N GLU A 49 0.35 14.42 11.65
CA GLU A 49 -0.35 13.14 11.54
C GLU A 49 0.58 11.94 11.79
N ILE A 50 1.81 11.99 11.25
CA ILE A 50 2.84 10.96 11.51
C ILE A 50 3.13 10.87 13.01
N THR A 51 3.41 12.02 13.65
CA THR A 51 3.69 12.09 15.08
C THR A 51 2.50 11.57 15.91
N PHE A 52 1.28 11.90 15.51
CA PHE A 52 0.06 11.44 16.16
C PHE A 52 -0.05 9.91 16.12
N LEU A 53 0.06 9.30 14.93
CA LEU A 53 -0.04 7.84 14.77
C LEU A 53 1.07 7.09 15.52
N GLN A 54 2.30 7.59 15.47
CA GLN A 54 3.44 6.98 16.16
C GLN A 54 3.27 7.01 17.69
N ARG A 55 2.76 8.12 18.27
CA ARG A 55 2.44 8.19 19.70
C ARG A 55 1.37 7.19 20.13
N GLN A 56 0.54 6.74 19.18
CA GLN A 56 -0.46 5.71 19.40
C GLN A 56 0.07 4.29 19.17
N ASN A 57 1.38 4.12 18.90
CA ASN A 57 2.00 2.85 18.50
C ASN A 57 1.34 2.23 17.24
N ILE A 58 0.90 3.08 16.32
CA ILE A 58 0.33 2.66 15.03
C ILE A 58 1.37 2.92 13.96
N LYS A 59 1.76 1.87 13.23
CA LYS A 59 2.69 1.99 12.12
C LYS A 59 2.01 2.53 10.87
N ILE A 60 2.75 3.24 10.03
CA ILE A 60 2.22 3.87 8.82
C ILE A 60 2.64 3.03 7.61
N LEU A 61 1.68 2.76 6.72
CA LEU A 61 1.89 2.11 5.43
C LEU A 61 1.79 3.17 4.32
N PRO A 62 2.90 3.67 3.76
CA PRO A 62 2.90 4.75 2.77
C PRO A 62 2.33 4.37 1.42
N ILE A 63 1.46 5.22 0.90
CA ILE A 63 0.79 5.03 -0.39
C ILE A 63 1.09 6.24 -1.28
N TYR A 64 1.56 6.02 -2.51
CA TYR A 64 1.67 7.05 -3.52
C TYR A 64 0.58 6.84 -4.58
N ASN A 65 -0.24 7.86 -4.84
CA ASN A 65 -1.37 7.78 -5.78
C ASN A 65 -1.48 9.00 -6.72
N ASP A 66 -0.49 9.89 -6.73
CA ASP A 66 -0.46 11.07 -7.59
C ASP A 66 0.05 10.72 -9.01
N PHE A 67 -0.68 9.81 -9.65
CA PHE A 67 -0.53 9.43 -11.04
C PHE A 67 -1.84 8.80 -11.55
N ARG A 68 -2.02 8.80 -12.88
CA ARG A 68 -3.22 8.24 -13.56
C ARG A 68 -2.91 7.28 -14.69
N ASN A 69 -1.63 7.14 -15.02
CA ASN A 69 -1.15 6.30 -16.09
C ASN A 69 0.06 5.52 -15.60
N ALA A 70 0.06 4.21 -15.80
CA ALA A 70 1.13 3.31 -15.42
C ALA A 70 1.77 2.62 -16.64
N VAL A 71 1.89 3.33 -17.76
CA VAL A 71 2.54 2.83 -18.99
C VAL A 71 3.92 3.44 -19.19
N GLY A 72 4.90 2.61 -19.53
CA GLY A 72 6.24 3.02 -19.95
C GLY A 72 7.27 3.13 -18.82
N TYR A 73 8.52 2.76 -19.12
CA TYR A 73 9.62 2.69 -18.16
C TYR A 73 9.97 4.06 -17.56
N GLU A 74 10.13 5.09 -18.39
CA GLU A 74 10.45 6.45 -17.92
C GLU A 74 9.34 7.04 -17.06
N ASN A 75 8.08 6.75 -17.37
CA ASN A 75 6.96 7.15 -16.52
C ASN A 75 7.03 6.44 -15.14
N GLY A 76 7.32 5.14 -15.11
CA GLY A 76 7.52 4.39 -13.86
C GLY A 76 8.65 4.96 -13.00
N LYS A 77 9.77 5.33 -13.63
CA LYS A 77 10.89 6.02 -12.96
C LYS A 77 10.45 7.36 -12.37
N ASN A 78 9.78 8.19 -13.16
CA ASN A 78 9.34 9.51 -12.73
C ASN A 78 8.34 9.44 -11.56
N VAL A 79 7.42 8.47 -11.57
CA VAL A 79 6.48 8.24 -10.48
C VAL A 79 7.22 7.79 -9.21
N ALA A 80 8.17 6.86 -9.31
CA ALA A 80 8.99 6.45 -8.17
C ALA A 80 9.81 7.60 -7.58
N LEU A 81 10.45 8.43 -8.41
CA LEU A 81 11.21 9.60 -7.94
C LEU A 81 10.34 10.59 -7.17
N ARG A 82 9.11 10.84 -7.62
CA ARG A 82 8.17 11.70 -6.89
C ARG A 82 7.76 11.09 -5.55
N ALA A 83 7.49 9.79 -5.52
CA ALA A 83 7.15 9.08 -4.28
C ALA A 83 8.31 9.14 -3.26
N ILE A 84 9.54 8.87 -3.70
CA ILE A 84 10.76 9.01 -2.89
C ILE A 84 10.90 10.44 -2.37
N THR A 85 10.72 11.45 -3.23
CA THR A 85 10.82 12.86 -2.85
C THR A 85 9.84 13.21 -1.73
N GLN A 86 8.59 12.73 -1.82
CA GLN A 86 7.60 12.95 -0.75
C GLN A 86 7.98 12.22 0.54
N ALA A 87 8.47 10.98 0.45
CA ALA A 87 8.91 10.22 1.61
C ALA A 87 10.08 10.90 2.34
N VAL A 88 11.07 11.41 1.60
CA VAL A 88 12.20 12.19 2.15
C VAL A 88 11.71 13.48 2.80
N ARG A 89 10.81 14.22 2.14
CA ARG A 89 10.23 15.46 2.69
C ARG A 89 9.49 15.22 4.00
N LEU A 90 8.79 14.10 4.11
CA LEU A 90 8.08 13.65 5.31
C LEU A 90 9.00 13.00 6.35
N ARG A 91 10.30 12.88 6.06
CA ARG A 91 11.32 12.21 6.89
C ARG A 91 10.95 10.76 7.24
N ILE A 92 10.33 10.07 6.29
CA ILE A 92 10.05 8.64 6.42
C ILE A 92 11.38 7.88 6.51
N PRO A 93 11.56 6.99 7.50
CA PRO A 93 12.79 6.24 7.66
C PRO A 93 13.17 5.45 6.40
N LYS A 94 14.48 5.31 6.19
CA LYS A 94 15.04 4.40 5.18
C LYS A 94 14.56 2.97 5.42
N GLU A 95 14.69 2.11 4.41
CA GLU A 95 14.20 0.72 4.37
C GLU A 95 12.66 0.58 4.41
N THR A 96 11.92 1.68 4.55
CA THR A 96 10.45 1.65 4.55
C THR A 96 9.90 1.32 3.15
N PHE A 97 8.89 0.46 3.08
CA PHE A 97 8.17 0.19 1.84
C PHE A 97 7.29 1.38 1.42
N ILE A 98 7.34 1.74 0.14
CA ILE A 98 6.44 2.71 -0.48
C ILE A 98 5.56 1.99 -1.50
N PHE A 99 4.24 2.12 -1.36
CA PHE A 99 3.29 1.43 -2.23
C PHE A 99 2.78 2.35 -3.33
N ALA A 100 3.00 1.99 -4.59
CA ALA A 100 2.27 2.59 -5.70
C ALA A 100 0.81 2.12 -5.70
N ASN A 101 -0.14 3.06 -5.75
CA ASN A 101 -1.57 2.78 -5.84
C ASN A 101 -1.99 2.51 -7.29
N ILE A 102 -2.09 1.24 -7.68
CA ILE A 102 -2.43 0.85 -9.05
C ILE A 102 -3.87 0.34 -9.08
N GLU A 103 -4.77 1.21 -9.48
CA GLU A 103 -6.18 0.90 -9.62
C GLU A 103 -6.43 -0.07 -10.78
N HIS A 104 -7.47 -0.91 -10.67
CA HIS A 104 -7.78 -1.94 -11.66
C HIS A 104 -8.10 -1.39 -13.06
N TYR A 105 -8.49 -0.12 -13.16
CA TYR A 105 -8.79 0.58 -14.40
C TYR A 105 -7.57 1.30 -15.00
N PHE A 106 -6.41 1.29 -14.34
CA PHE A 106 -5.20 1.88 -14.91
C PHE A 106 -4.71 1.06 -16.10
N GLN A 107 -4.30 1.76 -17.16
CA GLN A 107 -3.41 1.17 -18.13
C GLN A 107 -2.06 0.94 -17.45
N ILE A 108 -1.56 -0.30 -17.51
CA ILE A 108 -0.24 -0.66 -16.99
C ILE A 108 0.46 -1.66 -17.91
N ASN A 109 1.78 -1.51 -18.05
CA ASN A 109 2.63 -2.47 -18.74
C ASN A 109 3.85 -2.88 -17.92
N GLU A 110 4.57 -3.89 -18.40
CA GLU A 110 5.73 -4.45 -17.71
C GLU A 110 6.86 -3.42 -17.57
N ALA A 111 7.00 -2.54 -18.56
CA ALA A 111 8.02 -1.52 -18.59
C ALA A 111 7.86 -0.54 -17.42
N TRP A 112 6.65 -0.13 -17.10
CA TRP A 112 6.39 0.75 -15.95
C TRP A 112 6.71 0.08 -14.61
N ILE A 113 6.33 -1.19 -14.45
CA ILE A 113 6.62 -1.98 -13.23
C ILE A 113 8.13 -2.06 -13.00
N ARG A 114 8.92 -2.33 -14.05
CA ARG A 114 10.39 -2.27 -13.97
C ARG A 114 10.87 -0.85 -13.63
N GLY A 115 10.34 0.18 -14.28
CA GLY A 115 10.73 1.57 -14.03
C GLY A 115 10.53 2.00 -12.58
N TRP A 116 9.41 1.61 -11.97
CA TRP A 116 9.13 1.82 -10.55
C TRP A 116 10.11 1.03 -9.67
N ALA A 117 10.17 -0.30 -9.86
CA ALA A 117 10.96 -1.18 -9.01
C ALA A 117 12.46 -0.86 -9.08
N ASP A 118 13.01 -0.64 -10.27
CA ASP A 118 14.42 -0.31 -10.49
C ASP A 118 14.82 1.01 -9.82
N THR A 119 13.91 1.98 -9.81
CA THR A 119 14.16 3.29 -9.21
C THR A 119 14.10 3.24 -7.69
N ILE A 120 13.10 2.56 -7.13
CA ILE A 120 13.00 2.38 -5.67
C ILE A 120 14.19 1.57 -5.17
N ARG A 121 14.58 0.48 -5.84
CA ARG A 121 15.72 -0.37 -5.46
C ARG A 121 17.06 0.39 -5.41
N ARG A 122 17.22 1.42 -6.23
CA ARG A 122 18.42 2.30 -6.23
C ARG A 122 18.34 3.42 -5.19
N SER A 123 17.23 3.52 -4.45
CA SER A 123 17.02 4.49 -3.38
C SER A 123 17.22 3.83 -2.01
N ASP A 124 17.00 4.61 -0.95
CA ASP A 124 16.98 4.12 0.43
C ASP A 124 15.63 3.50 0.87
N TYR A 125 14.69 3.26 -0.06
CA TYR A 125 13.34 2.74 0.23
C TYR A 125 13.08 1.38 -0.45
N GLN A 126 12.03 0.68 -0.01
CA GLN A 126 11.65 -0.62 -0.54
C GLN A 126 10.39 -0.55 -1.42
N SER A 127 10.32 -1.42 -2.43
CA SER A 127 9.28 -1.35 -3.47
C SER A 127 7.99 -2.05 -3.03
N GLY A 128 6.88 -1.32 -2.98
CA GLY A 128 5.53 -1.84 -2.79
C GLY A 128 4.59 -1.52 -3.95
N MET A 129 3.57 -2.36 -4.17
CA MET A 129 2.49 -2.11 -5.15
C MET A 129 1.15 -2.59 -4.60
N TYR A 130 0.20 -1.68 -4.48
CA TYR A 130 -1.22 -2.00 -4.30
C TYR A 130 -1.85 -2.30 -5.66
N HIS A 131 -2.64 -3.36 -5.75
CA HIS A 131 -3.23 -3.79 -7.03
C HIS A 131 -4.48 -4.66 -6.85
N ASP A 132 -5.30 -4.71 -7.90
CA ASP A 132 -6.27 -5.79 -8.10
C ASP A 132 -5.62 -6.94 -8.92
N PRO A 133 -5.51 -8.16 -8.36
CA PRO A 133 -4.92 -9.30 -9.07
C PRO A 133 -5.87 -9.99 -10.06
N ILE A 134 -7.18 -9.71 -10.00
CA ILE A 134 -8.23 -10.36 -10.80
C ILE A 134 -8.64 -9.48 -11.97
N ARG A 135 -8.83 -8.18 -11.74
CA ARG A 135 -9.28 -7.20 -12.74
C ARG A 135 -8.12 -6.37 -13.27
N GLY A 136 -8.19 -6.04 -14.55
CA GLY A 136 -7.22 -5.17 -15.21
C GLY A 136 -5.91 -5.87 -15.61
N PRO A 137 -4.94 -5.13 -16.17
CA PRO A 137 -3.76 -5.72 -16.78
C PRO A 137 -2.60 -5.98 -15.80
N PHE A 138 -2.72 -5.61 -14.52
CA PHE A 138 -1.62 -5.65 -13.55
C PHE A 138 -0.96 -7.03 -13.46
N SER A 139 -1.71 -8.09 -13.19
CA SER A 139 -1.15 -9.44 -12.99
C SER A 139 -0.32 -9.91 -14.19
N LYS A 140 -0.77 -9.61 -15.41
CA LYS A 140 -0.04 -9.94 -16.65
C LYS A 140 1.23 -9.10 -16.78
N ALA A 141 1.12 -7.79 -16.59
CA ALA A 141 2.25 -6.86 -16.65
C ALA A 141 3.32 -7.20 -15.60
N PHE A 142 2.90 -7.50 -14.37
CA PHE A 142 3.79 -7.88 -13.27
C PHE A 142 4.56 -9.16 -13.59
N CYS A 143 3.86 -10.22 -14.02
CA CYS A 143 4.54 -11.46 -14.38
C CYS A 143 5.45 -11.32 -15.60
N GLN A 144 5.14 -10.44 -16.56
CA GLN A 144 6.07 -10.12 -17.64
C GLN A 144 7.31 -9.36 -17.14
N ALA A 145 7.15 -8.46 -16.16
CA ALA A 145 8.28 -7.76 -15.55
C ALA A 145 9.17 -8.74 -14.77
N VAL A 146 8.59 -9.65 -13.98
CA VAL A 146 9.31 -10.71 -13.26
C VAL A 146 10.08 -11.64 -14.22
N LYS A 147 9.50 -11.97 -15.37
CA LYS A 147 10.22 -12.75 -16.41
C LYS A 147 11.43 -12.02 -16.99
N LYS A 148 11.40 -10.68 -17.05
CA LYS A 148 12.52 -9.85 -17.54
C LYS A 148 13.55 -9.54 -16.45
N ASP A 149 13.11 -9.41 -15.20
CA ASP A 149 13.95 -9.20 -14.03
C ASP A 149 13.35 -9.93 -12.83
N ALA A 150 13.95 -11.08 -12.47
CA ALA A 150 13.48 -11.91 -11.37
C ALA A 150 13.55 -11.19 -10.01
N LYS A 151 14.39 -10.16 -9.86
CA LYS A 151 14.48 -9.37 -8.62
C LYS A 151 13.16 -8.70 -8.27
N ILE A 152 12.36 -8.33 -9.27
CA ILE A 152 11.02 -7.74 -9.03
C ILE A 152 10.13 -8.70 -8.23
N GLY A 153 10.16 -10.00 -8.56
CA GLY A 153 9.36 -11.00 -7.82
C GLY A 153 9.88 -11.28 -6.41
N ASN A 154 11.16 -10.98 -6.15
CA ASN A 154 11.83 -11.27 -4.88
C ASN A 154 11.87 -10.07 -3.92
N GLU A 155 11.83 -8.86 -4.45
CA GLU A 155 12.04 -7.62 -3.68
C GLU A 155 10.78 -6.76 -3.59
N THR A 156 9.92 -6.77 -4.63
CA THR A 156 8.68 -5.97 -4.60
C THR A 156 7.61 -6.69 -3.78
N VAL A 157 7.05 -5.96 -2.83
CA VAL A 157 5.91 -6.41 -2.03
C VAL A 157 4.60 -6.01 -2.68
N LEU A 158 3.70 -6.98 -2.78
CA LEU A 158 2.35 -6.80 -3.29
C LEU A 158 1.37 -6.68 -2.12
N TRP A 159 0.54 -5.64 -2.22
CA TRP A 159 -0.67 -5.46 -1.44
C TRP A 159 -1.85 -5.76 -2.35
N SER A 160 -2.50 -6.88 -2.10
CA SER A 160 -3.62 -7.35 -2.91
C SER A 160 -4.93 -6.71 -2.45
N ALA A 161 -5.77 -6.33 -3.38
CA ALA A 161 -7.10 -5.81 -3.11
C ALA A 161 -8.21 -6.85 -3.29
N GLN A 162 -7.86 -8.12 -3.48
CA GLN A 162 -8.82 -9.22 -3.67
C GLN A 162 -8.42 -10.47 -2.88
N PRO A 163 -9.39 -11.30 -2.45
CA PRO A 163 -10.83 -11.08 -2.62
C PRO A 163 -11.34 -10.01 -1.66
N GLU A 164 -12.36 -9.27 -2.08
CA GLU A 164 -13.12 -8.41 -1.18
C GLU A 164 -14.16 -9.25 -0.41
N VAL A 165 -14.15 -9.08 0.91
CA VAL A 165 -15.13 -9.61 1.85
C VAL A 165 -15.61 -8.46 2.76
N LYS A 166 -16.42 -8.78 3.76
CA LYS A 166 -16.95 -7.77 4.68
C LYS A 166 -15.83 -7.17 5.54
N THR A 167 -15.82 -5.85 5.70
CA THR A 167 -14.98 -5.15 6.68
C THR A 167 -15.28 -5.63 8.10
N THR A 168 -14.23 -6.02 8.83
CA THR A 168 -14.32 -6.50 10.20
C THR A 168 -13.19 -5.96 11.06
N GLY A 169 -13.35 -6.05 12.39
CA GLY A 169 -12.25 -5.82 13.34
C GLY A 169 -11.31 -7.02 13.49
N PRO A 170 -10.19 -6.89 14.23
CA PRO A 170 -9.14 -7.90 14.33
C PRO A 170 -9.64 -9.26 14.83
N LYS A 171 -10.63 -9.30 15.73
CA LYS A 171 -11.19 -10.55 16.28
C LYS A 171 -11.95 -11.38 15.25
N ASN A 172 -12.48 -10.73 14.21
CA ASN A 172 -13.31 -11.33 13.17
C ASN A 172 -12.69 -11.17 11.78
N ALA A 173 -11.38 -10.91 11.72
CA ALA A 173 -10.67 -10.80 10.46
C ALA A 173 -10.62 -12.18 9.77
N PRO A 174 -10.72 -12.23 8.43
CA PRO A 174 -10.66 -13.49 7.70
C PRO A 174 -9.28 -14.14 7.83
N THR A 175 -9.18 -15.42 7.49
CA THR A 175 -7.86 -16.04 7.31
C THR A 175 -7.16 -15.40 6.12
N PHE A 176 -5.88 -15.04 6.26
CA PHE A 176 -5.12 -14.40 5.20
C PHE A 176 -5.03 -15.30 3.95
N SER A 177 -5.77 -14.95 2.90
CA SER A 177 -5.83 -15.70 1.65
C SER A 177 -6.06 -14.78 0.43
N PRO A 178 -5.20 -13.77 0.21
CA PRO A 178 -5.34 -12.87 -0.93
C PRO A 178 -5.19 -13.59 -2.28
N ASN A 179 -5.95 -13.14 -3.27
CA ASN A 179 -5.66 -13.42 -4.67
C ASN A 179 -4.33 -12.79 -5.08
N SER A 180 -3.71 -13.35 -6.12
CA SER A 180 -2.36 -12.95 -6.50
C SER A 180 -1.99 -13.31 -7.95
N PRO A 181 -1.01 -12.62 -8.57
CA PRO A 181 -0.50 -12.98 -9.89
C PRO A 181 0.07 -14.41 -9.93
N LYS A 182 -0.06 -15.13 -11.05
CA LYS A 182 0.42 -16.53 -11.19
C LYS A 182 1.93 -16.63 -11.52
N CYS A 183 2.77 -15.91 -10.78
CA CYS A 183 4.24 -15.92 -10.89
C CYS A 183 4.91 -15.71 -9.52
N GLN A 184 6.25 -15.68 -9.48
CA GLN A 184 7.04 -15.34 -8.28
C GLN A 184 6.70 -13.94 -7.79
N LYS A 185 6.47 -13.81 -6.47
CA LYS A 185 5.93 -12.60 -5.84
C LYS A 185 6.00 -12.69 -4.31
N ASN A 186 5.93 -11.52 -3.67
CA ASN A 186 5.76 -11.38 -2.22
C ASN A 186 4.40 -10.73 -1.91
N ILE A 187 3.35 -11.50 -1.64
CA ILE A 187 2.07 -10.92 -1.21
C ILE A 187 2.06 -10.82 0.32
N TRP A 188 2.33 -9.64 0.85
CA TRP A 188 2.46 -9.41 2.30
C TRP A 188 1.41 -8.48 2.87
N ALA A 189 0.50 -7.98 2.04
CA ALA A 189 -0.65 -7.21 2.50
C ALA A 189 -1.89 -7.60 1.70
N TRP A 190 -3.04 -7.50 2.36
CA TRP A 190 -4.34 -7.75 1.75
C TRP A 190 -5.36 -6.75 2.29
N GLN A 191 -5.90 -5.92 1.41
CA GLN A 191 -7.11 -5.15 1.68
C GLN A 191 -8.30 -6.09 1.43
N TYR A 192 -8.89 -6.57 2.51
CA TYR A 192 -9.95 -7.57 2.45
C TYR A 192 -11.33 -6.96 2.56
N GLY A 193 -11.48 -5.72 3.01
CA GLY A 193 -12.77 -5.06 3.12
C GLY A 193 -12.63 -3.58 2.84
N ARG A 194 -13.64 -3.01 2.18
CA ARG A 194 -13.65 -1.61 1.74
C ARG A 194 -14.87 -0.85 2.25
N ASP A 195 -14.75 0.47 2.23
CA ASP A 195 -15.84 1.45 2.37
C ASP A 195 -16.75 1.14 3.58
N ALA A 196 -16.13 0.96 4.75
CA ALA A 196 -16.88 0.70 5.95
C ALA A 196 -17.83 1.87 6.23
N LYS A 197 -19.14 1.59 6.31
CA LYS A 197 -20.16 2.64 6.49
C LYS A 197 -20.03 3.40 7.81
N THR A 198 -19.49 2.74 8.84
CA THR A 198 -19.42 3.28 10.21
C THR A 198 -18.28 4.26 10.40
N CYS A 199 -17.10 3.97 9.83
CA CYS A 199 -15.94 4.83 9.83
C CYS A 199 -15.32 4.75 8.43
N PRO A 200 -14.92 5.86 7.78
CA PRO A 200 -14.47 5.88 6.38
C PRO A 200 -13.06 5.26 6.23
N ILE A 201 -12.98 3.94 6.41
CA ILE A 201 -11.76 3.14 6.38
C ILE A 201 -11.98 1.84 5.61
N ASP A 202 -10.87 1.29 5.14
CA ASP A 202 -10.75 -0.04 4.57
C ASP A 202 -9.97 -0.94 5.56
N SER A 203 -10.28 -2.23 5.61
CA SER A 203 -9.66 -3.18 6.54
C SER A 203 -8.61 -4.06 5.86
N ASN A 204 -7.48 -4.23 6.55
CA ASN A 204 -6.30 -4.87 6.02
C ASN A 204 -5.74 -5.94 6.95
N LEU A 205 -5.13 -6.95 6.34
CA LEU A 205 -4.23 -7.89 7.01
C LEU A 205 -2.82 -7.74 6.44
N ILE A 206 -1.84 -7.60 7.33
CA ILE A 206 -0.45 -7.31 7.01
C ILE A 206 0.43 -8.43 7.58
N ASP A 207 1.28 -9.01 6.75
CA ASP A 207 2.28 -9.99 7.17
C ASP A 207 3.28 -9.32 8.12
N ARG A 208 3.69 -10.03 9.17
CA ARG A 208 4.61 -9.48 10.17
C ARG A 208 5.95 -9.04 9.59
N ARG A 209 6.41 -9.63 8.49
CA ARG A 209 7.60 -9.18 7.74
C ARG A 209 7.44 -7.75 7.24
N LEU A 210 6.30 -7.44 6.62
CA LEU A 210 5.99 -6.08 6.17
C LEU A 210 5.83 -5.15 7.38
N TYR A 211 5.04 -5.55 8.39
CA TYR A 211 4.82 -4.75 9.60
C TYR A 211 6.14 -4.30 10.24
N ASN A 212 7.14 -5.17 10.32
CA ASN A 212 8.42 -4.85 10.93
C ASN A 212 9.20 -3.76 10.17
N GLN A 213 8.92 -3.58 8.88
CA GLN A 213 9.56 -2.59 7.98
C GLN A 213 8.74 -1.30 7.82
N LEU A 214 7.61 -1.17 8.53
CA LEU A 214 6.85 0.07 8.62
C LEU A 214 7.34 0.92 9.82
N PHE A 215 6.98 2.21 9.84
CA PHE A 215 7.47 3.22 10.78
C PHE A 215 6.35 3.90 11.58
#